data_AF-A0AAX3UDS3-F1
#
_entry.id   AF-A0AAX3UDS3-F1
#
_cell.length_a   1.000
_cell.length_b   1.000
_cell.length_c   1.000
_cell.angle_alpha   90.00
_cell.angle_beta   90.00
_cell.angle_gamma   90.00
#
_symmetry.space_group_name_H-M   'P 1'
#
loop_
_entity.id
_entity.type
_entity.pdbx_description
1 polymer ?
#
loop_
_entity_poly.entity_id
_entity_poly.type
_entity_poly.pdbx_seq_one_letter_code
_entity_poly.pdbx_strand_id
1 'polypeptide(L)'
;MKFTDEELDKCFVREIAEIIEREVAKEKKIPLVKAKEDFESSKTYSYLCSDDPFVEEGPEYFLDLYHNELKYGKLISSATLYFQQKYPEEYREAGIK
;
A
#
# COMPACT_ATOMS: atom_id res chain seq x y z
N MET A 1 -12.81 -17.72 21.35
CA MET A 1 -12.47 -16.30 21.60
C MET A 1 -12.95 -15.51 20.41
N LYS A 2 -13.69 -14.41 20.61
CA LYS A 2 -13.93 -13.42 19.55
C LYS A 2 -12.81 -12.38 19.69
N PHE A 3 -12.10 -12.11 18.60
CA PHE A 3 -11.13 -11.01 18.56
C PHE A 3 -11.88 -9.68 18.68
N THR A 4 -11.24 -8.70 19.30
CA THR A 4 -11.67 -7.29 19.25
C THR A 4 -11.34 -6.69 17.88
N ASP A 5 -12.02 -5.61 17.49
CA ASP A 5 -11.80 -4.95 16.20
C ASP A 5 -10.32 -4.49 16.07
N GLU A 6 -9.73 -3.95 17.15
CA GLU A 6 -8.31 -3.58 17.18
C GLU A 6 -7.34 -4.76 16.98
N GLU A 7 -7.70 -5.96 17.44
CA GLU A 7 -6.89 -7.16 17.25
C GLU A 7 -6.99 -7.68 15.81
N LEU A 8 -8.15 -7.53 15.18
CA LEU A 8 -8.36 -7.86 13.77
C LEU A 8 -7.58 -6.91 12.87
N ASP A 9 -7.60 -5.61 13.15
CA ASP A 9 -6.85 -4.59 12.39
C ASP A 9 -5.33 -4.84 12.48
N LYS A 10 -4.81 -5.14 13.66
CA LYS A 10 -3.39 -5.49 13.83
C LYS A 10 -3.00 -6.77 13.09
N CYS A 11 -3.88 -7.78 13.06
CA CYS A 11 -3.62 -9.00 12.30
C CYS A 11 -3.62 -8.72 10.79
N PHE A 12 -4.56 -7.91 10.32
CA PHE A 12 -4.66 -7.52 8.91
C PHE A 12 -3.44 -6.74 8.42
N VAL A 13 -3.04 -5.68 9.15
CA VAL A 13 -1.83 -4.89 8.84
C VAL A 13 -0.59 -5.78 8.77
N ARG A 14 -0.42 -6.68 9.75
CA ARG A 14 0.72 -7.60 9.79
C ARG A 14 0.72 -8.55 8.59
N GLU A 15 -0.42 -9.15 8.26
CA GLU A 15 -0.53 -10.09 7.14
C GLU A 15 -0.22 -9.41 5.79
N ILE A 16 -0.76 -8.22 5.56
CA ILE A 16 -0.45 -7.44 4.36
C ILE A 16 1.03 -7.08 4.31
N ALA A 17 1.59 -6.59 5.42
CA ALA A 17 2.99 -6.19 5.48
C ALA A 17 3.93 -7.37 5.18
N GLU A 18 3.70 -8.53 5.79
CA GLU A 18 4.51 -9.73 5.55
C GLU A 18 4.50 -10.19 4.08
N ILE A 19 3.36 -10.05 3.39
CA ILE A 19 3.25 -10.40 1.97
C ILE A 19 4.08 -9.43 1.12
N ILE A 20 3.94 -8.12 1.37
CA ILE A 20 4.66 -7.08 0.62
C ILE A 20 6.17 -7.21 0.84
N GLU A 21 6.61 -7.36 2.08
CA GLU A 21 8.02 -7.54 2.43
C GLU A 21 8.66 -8.72 1.69
N ARG A 22 7.94 -9.84 1.57
CA ARG A 22 8.40 -11.03 0.85
C ARG A 22 8.51 -10.78 -0.64
N GLU A 23 7.52 -10.14 -1.26
CA GLU A 23 7.58 -9.81 -2.68
C GLU A 23 8.69 -8.79 -2.97
N VAL A 24 8.83 -7.74 -2.16
CA VAL A 24 9.92 -6.75 -2.29
C VAL A 24 11.30 -7.40 -2.15
N ALA A 25 11.48 -8.30 -1.17
CA ALA A 25 12.73 -9.03 -0.98
C ALA A 25 13.08 -9.86 -2.23
N LYS A 26 12.08 -10.54 -2.80
CA LYS A 26 12.22 -11.39 -3.99
C LYS A 26 12.49 -10.58 -5.26
N GLU A 27 11.75 -9.52 -5.50
CA GLU A 27 11.88 -8.65 -6.68
C GLU A 27 13.23 -7.92 -6.70
N LYS A 28 13.62 -7.32 -5.57
CA LYS A 28 14.88 -6.56 -5.45
C LYS A 28 16.09 -7.46 -5.18
N LYS A 29 15.88 -8.76 -4.94
CA LYS A 29 16.92 -9.73 -4.54
C LYS A 29 17.72 -9.26 -3.32
N ILE A 30 17.01 -8.75 -2.32
CA ILE A 30 17.60 -8.27 -1.05
C ILE A 30 17.19 -9.18 0.11
N PRO A 31 17.92 -9.18 1.24
CA PRO A 31 17.49 -9.89 2.44
C PRO A 31 16.13 -9.41 2.93
N LEU A 32 15.31 -10.33 3.46
CA LEU A 32 13.99 -10.00 4.01
C LEU A 32 14.04 -8.91 5.08
N VAL A 33 15.10 -8.88 5.90
CA VAL A 33 15.32 -7.84 6.92
C VAL A 33 15.45 -6.45 6.28
N LYS A 34 16.13 -6.34 5.14
CA LYS A 34 16.24 -5.06 4.42
C LYS A 34 14.90 -4.66 3.80
N ALA A 35 14.17 -5.62 3.23
CA ALA A 35 12.84 -5.36 2.65
C ALA A 35 11.84 -4.89 3.72
N LYS A 36 11.90 -5.46 4.93
CA LYS A 36 11.16 -4.99 6.12
C LYS A 36 11.46 -3.53 6.41
N GLU A 37 12.73 -3.18 6.64
CA GLU A 37 13.13 -1.80 6.91
C GLU A 37 12.69 -0.83 5.79
N ASP A 38 12.87 -1.22 4.52
CA ASP A 38 12.54 -0.39 3.37
C ASP A 38 11.02 -0.22 3.19
N PHE A 39 10.22 -1.20 3.61
CA PHE A 39 8.76 -1.11 3.55
C PHE A 39 8.18 -0.38 4.76
N GLU A 40 8.59 -0.72 5.98
CA GLU A 40 8.13 -0.10 7.23
C GLU A 40 8.45 1.41 7.29
N SER A 41 9.49 1.87 6.60
CA SER A 41 9.85 3.29 6.48
C SER A 41 9.07 4.05 5.39
N SER A 42 8.21 3.37 4.63
CA SER A 42 7.47 3.97 3.50
C SER A 42 6.19 4.69 3.92
N LYS A 43 5.72 5.60 3.07
CA LYS A 43 4.41 6.24 3.23
C LYS A 43 3.29 5.22 3.05
N THR A 44 3.50 4.21 2.21
CA THR A 44 2.54 3.13 2.00
C THR A 44 2.30 2.32 3.28
N TYR A 45 3.35 2.00 4.04
CA TYR A 45 3.18 1.35 5.35
C TYR A 45 2.47 2.27 6.35
N SER A 46 2.82 3.55 6.37
CA SER A 46 2.13 4.53 7.22
C SER A 46 0.64 4.63 6.91
N TYR A 47 0.27 4.51 5.63
CA TYR A 47 -1.13 4.49 5.18
C TYR A 47 -1.82 3.17 5.55
N LEU A 48 -1.16 2.03 5.38
CA LEU A 48 -1.65 0.72 5.81
C LEU A 48 -1.96 0.69 7.32
N CYS A 49 -1.16 1.37 8.14
CA CYS A 49 -1.37 1.47 9.59
C CYS A 49 -2.37 2.54 10.03
N SER A 50 -3.00 3.26 9.09
CA SER A 50 -3.94 4.33 9.46
C SER A 50 -5.29 3.79 9.95
N ASP A 51 -6.00 4.57 10.77
CA ASP A 51 -7.31 4.20 11.34
C ASP A 51 -8.45 4.17 10.31
N ASP A 52 -8.14 4.33 9.01
CA ASP A 52 -9.12 4.32 7.94
C ASP A 52 -9.38 2.85 7.53
N PRO A 53 -10.60 2.33 7.70
CA PRO A 53 -10.89 0.91 7.57
C PRO A 53 -10.85 0.46 6.10
N PHE A 54 -9.65 0.28 5.55
CA PHE A 54 -9.43 -0.37 4.25
C PHE A 54 -9.45 -1.89 4.37
N VAL A 55 -10.49 -2.43 5.04
CA VAL A 55 -10.69 -3.88 5.21
C VAL A 55 -10.95 -4.59 3.87
N GLU A 56 -11.29 -3.83 2.81
CA GLU A 56 -11.58 -4.37 1.48
C GLU A 56 -10.34 -4.47 0.55
N GLU A 57 -9.26 -3.75 0.82
CA GLU A 57 -8.10 -3.70 -0.08
C GLU A 57 -7.05 -4.76 0.26
N GLY A 58 -6.68 -5.57 -0.72
CA GLY A 58 -5.72 -6.65 -0.54
C GLY A 58 -4.25 -6.20 -0.62
N PRO A 59 -3.30 -7.13 -0.36
CA PRO A 59 -1.86 -6.84 -0.43
C PRO A 59 -1.40 -6.36 -1.82
N GLU A 60 -2.09 -6.75 -2.89
CA GLU A 60 -1.78 -6.31 -4.27
C GLU A 60 -1.95 -4.80 -4.43
N TYR A 61 -2.98 -4.21 -3.81
CA TYR A 61 -3.23 -2.78 -3.84
C TYR A 61 -2.09 -2.01 -3.16
N PHE A 62 -1.70 -2.44 -1.95
CA PHE A 62 -0.61 -1.81 -1.21
C PHE A 62 0.76 -2.03 -1.89
N LEU A 63 0.99 -3.17 -2.55
CA LEU A 63 2.21 -3.38 -3.33
C LEU A 63 2.29 -2.40 -4.51
N ASP A 64 1.17 -2.18 -5.22
CA ASP A 64 1.08 -1.20 -6.29
C ASP A 64 1.31 0.24 -5.79
N LEU A 65 0.72 0.60 -4.65
CA LEU A 65 1.00 1.88 -3.98
C LEU A 65 2.49 2.04 -3.65
N TYR A 66 3.12 1.01 -3.08
CA TYR A 66 4.54 1.05 -2.74
C TYR A 66 5.42 1.21 -3.97
N HIS A 67 5.12 0.50 -5.06
CA HIS A 67 5.85 0.64 -6.33
C HIS A 67 5.71 2.03 -6.92
N ASN A 68 4.51 2.61 -6.88
CA ASN A 68 4.27 3.96 -7.39
C ASN A 68 4.86 5.04 -6.48
N GLU A 69 4.91 4.81 -5.17
CA GLU A 69 5.63 5.66 -4.23
C GLU A 69 7.12 5.71 -4.60
N LEU A 70 7.76 4.56 -4.80
CA LEU A 70 9.17 4.50 -5.18
C LEU A 70 9.43 5.11 -6.56
N LYS A 71 8.53 4.89 -7.52
CA LYS A 71 8.72 5.32 -8.91
C LYS A 71 8.41 6.80 -9.14
N TYR A 72 7.36 7.32 -8.51
CA TYR A 72 6.83 8.66 -8.77
C TYR A 72 6.83 9.57 -7.54
N GLY A 73 7.19 9.06 -6.35
CA GLY A 73 7.14 9.80 -5.09
C GLY A 73 5.73 10.04 -4.57
N LYS A 74 4.72 9.36 -5.13
CA LYS A 74 3.29 9.58 -4.86
C LYS A 74 2.63 8.30 -4.36
N LEU A 75 1.81 8.43 -3.33
CA LEU A 75 0.92 7.37 -2.85
C LEU A 75 -0.31 7.33 -3.76
N ILE A 76 -0.21 6.67 -4.92
CA ILE A 76 -1.25 6.61 -5.93
C ILE A 76 -1.28 5.22 -6.57
N SER A 77 -2.48 4.67 -6.79
CA SER A 77 -2.61 3.40 -7.50
C SER A 77 -2.36 3.59 -9.00
N SER A 78 -1.95 2.52 -9.68
CA SER A 78 -1.81 2.48 -11.13
C SER A 78 -3.14 2.71 -11.84
N ALA A 79 -4.25 2.28 -11.24
CA ALA A 79 -5.59 2.55 -11.77
C ALA A 79 -5.91 4.06 -11.72
N THR A 80 -5.66 4.70 -10.59
CA THR A 80 -5.85 6.15 -10.43
C THR A 80 -4.91 6.93 -11.35
N LEU A 81 -3.65 6.50 -11.47
CA LEU A 81 -2.68 7.11 -12.36
C LEU A 81 -3.11 7.00 -13.84
N TYR A 82 -3.61 5.84 -14.26
CA TYR A 82 -4.15 5.63 -15.60
C TYR A 82 -5.35 6.54 -15.86
N PHE A 83 -6.29 6.61 -14.90
CA PHE A 83 -7.45 7.47 -15.02
C PHE A 83 -7.05 8.95 -15.12
N GLN A 84 -6.11 9.41 -14.29
CA GLN A 84 -5.55 10.76 -14.36
C GLN A 84 -4.92 11.08 -15.73
N GLN A 85 -4.21 10.12 -16.33
CA GLN A 85 -3.54 10.32 -17.62
C GLN A 85 -4.51 10.29 -18.81
N LYS A 86 -5.54 9.44 -18.75
CA LYS A 86 -6.47 9.23 -19.85
C LYS A 86 -7.65 10.21 -19.85
N TYR A 87 -8.06 10.66 -18.67
CA TYR A 87 -9.24 11.50 -18.44
C TYR A 87 -8.89 12.68 -17.52
N PRO A 88 -7.99 13.59 -17.95
CA PRO A 88 -7.44 14.62 -17.08
C PRO A 88 -8.47 15.68 -16.63
N GLU A 89 -9.51 15.93 -17.43
CA GLU A 89 -10.57 16.88 -17.07
C GLU A 89 -11.52 16.27 -16.03
N GLU A 90 -11.95 15.04 -16.27
CA GLU A 90 -12.82 14.29 -15.36
C GLU A 90 -12.11 14.00 -14.02
N TYR A 91 -10.80 13.73 -14.05
CA TYR A 91 -10.00 13.59 -12.84
C TYR A 91 -9.96 14.88 -12.02
N ARG A 92 -9.83 16.05 -12.69
CA ARG A 92 -9.86 17.35 -12.01
C ARG A 92 -11.23 17.66 -11.42
N GLU A 93 -12.31 17.36 -12.14
CA GLU A 93 -13.68 17.57 -11.69
C GLU A 93 -14.07 16.64 -10.54
N ALA A 94 -13.55 15.41 -10.52
CA ALA A 94 -13.78 14.45 -9.45
C ALA A 94 -13.17 14.86 -8.09
N GLY A 95 -12.31 15.89 -8.05
CA GLY A 95 -11.73 16.41 -6.81
C GLY A 95 -10.79 15.44 -6.10
N ILE A 96 -10.31 14.41 -6.80
CA ILE A 96 -9.35 13.42 -6.28
C ILE A 96 -8.02 14.16 -6.08
N LYS A 97 -7.64 14.40 -4.82
CA LYS A 97 -6.39 15.08 -4.43
C LYS A 97 -5.29 14.09 -4.10
#